data_AF-A0A519V064-F1
#
_entry.id   AF-A0A519V064-F1
#
_cell.length_a   1.000
_cell.length_b   1.000
_cell.length_c   1.000
_cell.angle_alpha   90.00
_cell.angle_beta   90.00
_cell.angle_gamma   90.00
#
_symmetry.space_group_name_H-M   'P 1'
#
loop_
_entity.id
_entity.type
_entity.pdbx_description
1 polymer ?
#
loop_
_entity_poly.entity_id
_entity_poly.type
_entity_poly.pdbx_seq_one_letter_code
_entity_poly.pdbx_strand_id
1 'polypeptide(L)'
;MKKLTLALALSLGLGTSYAQTLKFSNATPEAGKPLSFEYNAAGGKLEKLSDVKCVAQTFVNNKQKTINIPLEKNGTVYKGTFTPVDSTAIAVIVLSADGTKDENPNGYYTLFYEKGKPTGMAYYWEAMYYNGMGTAFAGIKADKPKAILSYDKAFKTDPSLKSKYLVNYLGLHFGVDPQVGEPMIEKEIASIEKIKAPKEADLTKMAGLYSVSKRRAKADSVYAVVKKTFPAGTYAYGQAANEIYAEKDAVQKEAKLNALIANFKLDLSKPADLAKVSNIYGNVATAFGAAKNNA
;
A
#
# COMPACT_ATOMS: atom_id res chain seq x y z
N MET A 1 52.54 -0.85 -53.91
CA MET A 1 51.36 -0.13 -53.37
C MET A 1 50.41 -1.21 -52.82
N LYS A 2 50.49 -1.72 -51.57
CA LYS A 2 50.13 -1.14 -50.25
C LYS A 2 48.91 -0.21 -50.38
N LYS A 3 47.72 -0.46 -49.81
CA LYS A 3 47.32 -0.96 -48.47
C LYS A 3 45.92 -1.64 -48.59
N LEU A 4 45.75 -2.89 -48.18
CA LEU A 4 45.21 -3.37 -46.88
C LEU A 4 43.84 -2.80 -46.48
N THR A 5 42.78 -3.53 -46.86
CA THR A 5 41.38 -3.31 -46.41
C THR A 5 41.18 -4.04 -45.08
N LEU A 6 41.07 -3.32 -43.97
CA LEU A 6 40.80 -3.90 -42.65
C LEU A 6 39.28 -3.90 -42.42
N ALA A 7 38.64 -5.05 -42.61
CA ALA A 7 37.26 -5.27 -42.19
C ALA A 7 37.25 -5.63 -40.70
N LEU A 8 36.94 -4.66 -39.84
CA LEU A 8 36.76 -4.87 -38.41
C LEU A 8 35.32 -5.35 -38.16
N ALA A 9 35.13 -6.66 -38.02
CA ALA A 9 33.86 -7.21 -37.56
C ALA A 9 33.73 -6.96 -36.05
N LEU A 10 33.00 -5.92 -35.65
CA LEU A 10 32.49 -5.80 -34.29
C LEU A 10 31.37 -6.84 -34.09
N SER A 11 31.73 -8.00 -33.55
CA SER A 11 30.77 -8.87 -32.89
C SER A 11 30.33 -8.21 -31.58
N LEU A 12 29.29 -7.39 -31.65
CA LEU A 12 28.49 -7.02 -30.48
C LEU A 12 27.82 -8.30 -29.96
N GLY A 13 28.53 -9.02 -29.09
CA GLY A 13 27.93 -9.98 -28.20
C GLY A 13 26.97 -9.23 -27.28
N LEU A 14 25.70 -9.14 -27.68
CA LEU A 14 24.60 -8.91 -26.76
C LEU A 14 24.53 -10.14 -25.85
N GLY A 15 25.45 -10.21 -24.89
CA GLY A 15 25.24 -11.03 -23.71
C GLY A 15 24.04 -10.44 -23.01
N THR A 16 22.86 -11.00 -23.26
CA THR A 16 21.77 -10.91 -22.30
C THR A 16 22.31 -11.59 -21.05
N SER A 17 22.97 -10.84 -20.16
CA SER A 17 23.16 -11.31 -18.79
C SER A 17 21.74 -11.51 -18.29
N TYR A 18 21.32 -12.76 -18.14
CA TYR A 18 20.12 -13.06 -17.39
C TYR A 18 20.36 -12.53 -15.98
N ALA A 19 19.86 -11.34 -15.71
CA ALA A 19 19.73 -10.79 -14.38
C ALA A 19 18.89 -11.75 -13.53
N GLN A 20 18.93 -11.60 -12.21
CA GLN A 20 18.17 -12.45 -11.30
C GLN A 20 16.69 -12.59 -11.73
N THR A 21 16.14 -13.80 -11.69
CA THR A 21 14.78 -14.09 -12.16
C THR A 21 13.93 -14.73 -11.08
N LEU A 22 12.62 -14.46 -11.11
CA LEU A 22 11.62 -15.15 -10.31
C LEU A 22 10.46 -15.56 -11.21
N LYS A 23 10.07 -16.83 -11.16
CA LYS A 23 8.95 -17.38 -11.92
C LYS A 23 7.96 -18.04 -10.97
N PHE A 24 6.72 -17.56 -10.98
CA PHE A 24 5.61 -18.20 -10.27
C PHE A 24 5.15 -19.47 -11.00
N SER A 25 4.72 -20.48 -10.26
CA SER A 25 4.21 -21.75 -10.79
C SER A 25 2.88 -21.60 -11.54
N ASN A 26 2.10 -20.58 -11.20
CA ASN A 26 0.84 -20.23 -11.86
C ASN A 26 0.86 -18.75 -12.23
N ALA A 27 0.59 -18.44 -13.50
CA ALA A 27 0.53 -17.06 -14.01
C ALA A 27 -0.77 -16.33 -13.61
N THR A 28 -1.80 -17.08 -13.22
CA THR A 28 -3.09 -16.54 -12.75
C THR A 28 -3.45 -17.15 -11.39
N PRO A 29 -2.67 -16.88 -10.33
CA PRO A 29 -2.90 -17.50 -9.03
C PRO A 29 -4.20 -17.00 -8.41
N GLU A 30 -4.94 -17.88 -7.76
CA GLU A 30 -6.15 -17.54 -7.00
C GLU A 30 -5.80 -17.40 -5.50
N ALA A 31 -6.41 -16.45 -4.82
CA ALA A 31 -6.25 -16.31 -3.37
C ALA A 31 -6.76 -17.57 -2.65
N GLY A 32 -6.17 -17.92 -1.50
CA GLY A 32 -6.51 -19.14 -0.78
C GLY A 32 -5.91 -20.44 -1.34
N LYS A 33 -5.30 -20.43 -2.54
CA LYS A 33 -4.61 -21.60 -3.11
C LYS A 33 -3.09 -21.49 -2.94
N PRO A 34 -2.37 -22.62 -2.75
CA PRO A 34 -0.91 -22.61 -2.71
C PRO A 34 -0.30 -21.99 -3.97
N LEU A 35 0.71 -21.15 -3.78
CA LEU A 35 1.50 -20.56 -4.85
C LEU A 35 2.98 -20.83 -4.60
N SER A 36 3.62 -21.44 -5.60
CA SER A 36 5.06 -21.69 -5.58
C SER A 36 5.76 -20.73 -6.55
N PHE A 37 7.06 -20.52 -6.32
CA PHE A 37 7.92 -19.84 -7.27
C PHE A 37 9.33 -20.43 -7.24
N GLU A 38 10.05 -20.21 -8.34
CA GLU A 38 11.47 -20.48 -8.45
C GLU A 38 12.21 -19.16 -8.64
N TYR A 39 13.24 -18.93 -7.84
CA TYR A 39 14.11 -17.76 -7.90
C TYR A 39 15.53 -18.19 -8.26
N ASN A 40 16.11 -17.58 -9.29
CA ASN A 40 17.50 -17.76 -9.66
C ASN A 40 18.25 -16.45 -9.41
N ALA A 41 19.21 -16.49 -8.49
CA ALA A 41 19.99 -15.34 -8.05
C ALA A 41 21.11 -14.94 -9.04
N ALA A 42 21.37 -15.78 -10.06
CA ALA A 42 22.45 -15.57 -11.02
C ALA A 42 22.39 -14.17 -11.65
N GLY A 43 23.55 -13.53 -11.75
CA GLY A 43 23.70 -12.17 -12.27
C GLY A 43 23.27 -11.06 -11.32
N GLY A 44 22.78 -11.39 -10.11
CA GLY A 44 22.30 -10.42 -9.12
C GLY A 44 23.16 -10.34 -7.85
N LYS A 45 22.85 -9.36 -7.00
CA LYS A 45 23.51 -9.14 -5.70
C LYS A 45 23.49 -10.33 -4.75
N LEU A 46 22.51 -11.22 -4.91
CA LEU A 46 22.33 -12.37 -4.03
C LEU A 46 23.03 -13.64 -4.55
N GLU A 47 23.64 -13.63 -5.76
CA GLU A 47 24.20 -14.84 -6.39
C GLU A 47 25.21 -15.59 -5.50
N LYS A 48 26.09 -14.83 -4.84
CA LYS A 48 27.20 -15.37 -4.04
C LYS A 48 26.94 -15.36 -2.54
N LEU A 49 25.74 -14.95 -2.12
CA LEU A 49 25.39 -14.89 -0.71
C LEU A 49 24.73 -16.21 -0.27
N SER A 50 25.08 -16.66 0.93
CA SER A 50 24.39 -17.75 1.61
C SER A 50 23.12 -17.25 2.31
N ASP A 51 22.30 -18.19 2.78
CA ASP A 51 21.16 -17.89 3.66
C ASP A 51 20.18 -16.84 3.12
N VAL A 52 19.88 -16.92 1.82
CA VAL A 52 18.83 -16.10 1.19
C VAL A 52 17.51 -16.33 1.93
N LYS A 53 16.93 -15.24 2.41
CA LYS A 53 15.62 -15.19 3.08
C LYS A 53 14.61 -14.61 2.12
N CYS A 54 13.38 -15.13 2.20
CA CYS A 54 12.26 -14.63 1.42
C CYS A 54 11.09 -14.27 2.33
N VAL A 55 10.50 -13.11 2.08
CA VAL A 55 9.22 -12.71 2.65
C VAL A 55 8.26 -12.30 1.54
N ALA A 56 6.98 -12.67 1.69
CA ALA A 56 5.90 -12.09 0.90
C ALA A 56 5.19 -11.01 1.72
N GLN A 57 5.14 -9.79 1.19
CA GLN A 57 4.26 -8.74 1.67
C GLN A 57 2.93 -8.86 0.95
N THR A 58 1.90 -9.31 1.65
CA THR A 58 0.55 -9.53 1.11
C THR A 58 -0.42 -8.51 1.63
N PHE A 59 -1.46 -8.23 0.85
CA PHE A 59 -2.49 -7.27 1.20
C PHE A 59 -3.89 -7.83 1.02
N VAL A 60 -4.69 -7.70 2.07
CA VAL A 60 -6.11 -8.07 2.11
C VAL A 60 -6.90 -6.83 2.47
N ASN A 61 -7.72 -6.33 1.55
CA ASN A 61 -8.35 -5.02 1.68
C ASN A 61 -7.29 -3.93 1.96
N ASN A 62 -7.27 -3.36 3.17
CA ASN A 62 -6.32 -2.33 3.60
C ASN A 62 -5.30 -2.85 4.64
N LYS A 63 -5.27 -4.17 4.88
CA LYS A 63 -4.39 -4.79 5.89
C LYS A 63 -3.20 -5.45 5.21
N GLN A 64 -2.00 -5.09 5.66
CA GLN A 64 -0.77 -5.76 5.28
C GLN A 64 -0.57 -7.01 6.15
N LYS A 65 -0.05 -8.08 5.54
CA LYS A 65 0.46 -9.26 6.24
C LYS A 65 1.82 -9.62 5.66
N THR A 66 2.78 -9.90 6.52
CA THR A 66 4.08 -10.44 6.12
C THR A 66 4.07 -11.95 6.32
N ILE A 67 4.50 -12.69 5.30
CA ILE A 67 4.64 -14.15 5.34
C ILE A 67 6.11 -14.46 5.13
N ASN A 68 6.75 -15.10 6.11
CA ASN A 68 8.09 -15.67 5.92
C ASN A 68 7.96 -16.93 5.08
N ILE A 69 8.76 -17.03 4.01
CA ILE A 69 8.70 -18.15 3.08
C ILE A 69 9.99 -18.95 3.22
N PRO A 70 9.92 -20.17 3.75
CA PRO A 70 11.04 -21.11 3.71
C PRO A 70 11.47 -21.33 2.27
N LEU A 71 12.79 -21.31 2.02
CA LEU A 71 13.37 -21.57 0.71
C LEU A 71 14.09 -22.91 0.70
N GLU A 72 13.81 -23.72 -0.30
CA GLU A 72 14.57 -24.92 -0.63
C GLU A 72 15.59 -24.58 -1.72
N LYS A 73 16.88 -24.73 -1.43
CA LYS A 73 17.95 -24.46 -2.39
C LYS A 73 18.30 -25.73 -3.16
N ASN A 74 18.25 -25.67 -4.48
CA ASN A 74 18.74 -26.71 -5.38
C ASN A 74 19.72 -26.07 -6.39
N GLY A 75 21.02 -26.24 -6.14
CA GLY A 75 22.07 -25.55 -6.89
C GLY A 75 21.98 -24.03 -6.71
N THR A 76 21.80 -23.29 -7.82
CA THR A 76 21.64 -21.83 -7.84
C THR A 76 20.18 -21.37 -7.75
N VAL A 77 19.23 -22.31 -7.70
CA VAL A 77 17.79 -22.02 -7.70
C VAL A 77 17.23 -22.20 -6.29
N TYR A 78 16.45 -21.22 -5.85
CA TYR A 78 15.68 -21.27 -4.61
C TYR A 78 14.21 -21.48 -4.94
N LYS A 79 13.57 -22.47 -4.31
CA LYS A 79 12.13 -22.71 -4.43
C LYS A 79 11.43 -22.27 -3.17
N GLY A 80 10.36 -21.52 -3.31
CA GLY A 80 9.51 -21.11 -2.20
C GLY A 80 8.05 -21.43 -2.49
N THR A 81 7.29 -21.74 -1.45
CA THR A 81 5.84 -21.94 -1.54
C THR A 81 5.16 -21.27 -0.37
N PHE A 82 4.01 -20.63 -0.62
CA PHE A 82 3.16 -20.08 0.42
C PHE A 82 1.69 -20.16 0.03
N THR A 83 0.81 -20.12 1.02
CA THR A 83 -0.64 -20.02 0.80
C THR A 83 -1.12 -18.65 1.29
N PRO A 84 -1.48 -17.73 0.37
CA PRO A 84 -2.10 -16.47 0.74
C PRO A 84 -3.47 -16.74 1.38
N VAL A 85 -3.89 -15.88 2.30
CA VAL A 85 -5.25 -15.97 2.85
C VAL A 85 -6.26 -15.64 1.76
N ASP A 86 -7.49 -16.10 1.96
CA ASP A 86 -8.59 -15.77 1.07
C ASP A 86 -8.77 -14.23 0.96
N SER A 87 -9.15 -13.74 -0.21
CA SER A 87 -9.22 -12.30 -0.56
C SER A 87 -7.88 -11.52 -0.60
N THR A 88 -6.72 -12.20 -0.61
CA THR A 88 -5.44 -11.52 -0.89
C THR A 88 -5.46 -10.91 -2.29
N ALA A 89 -5.03 -9.65 -2.43
CA ALA A 89 -5.08 -8.90 -3.69
C ALA A 89 -3.74 -8.90 -4.45
N ILE A 90 -2.63 -8.81 -3.72
CA ILE A 90 -1.26 -8.80 -4.23
C ILE A 90 -0.34 -9.55 -3.27
N ALA A 91 0.74 -10.13 -3.79
CA ALA A 91 1.92 -10.52 -3.02
C ALA A 91 3.17 -9.90 -3.65
N VAL A 92 3.94 -9.15 -2.87
CA VAL A 92 5.27 -8.63 -3.25
C VAL A 92 6.32 -9.52 -2.61
N ILE A 93 7.17 -10.13 -3.42
CA ILE A 93 8.24 -11.02 -2.96
C ILE A 93 9.50 -10.20 -2.75
N VAL A 94 10.04 -10.27 -1.53
CA VAL A 94 11.28 -9.58 -1.14
C VAL A 94 12.29 -10.64 -0.74
N LEU A 95 13.39 -10.70 -1.49
CA LEU A 95 14.54 -11.55 -1.19
C LEU A 95 15.68 -10.72 -0.62
N SER A 96 16.38 -11.30 0.36
CA SER A 96 17.52 -10.64 0.99
C SER A 96 18.48 -11.65 1.63
N ALA A 97 19.74 -11.29 1.73
CA ALA A 97 20.78 -12.01 2.47
C ALA A 97 21.76 -10.98 3.07
N ASP A 98 22.21 -11.18 4.30
CA ASP A 98 23.21 -10.32 4.97
C ASP A 98 22.94 -8.81 4.88
N GLY A 99 21.67 -8.41 5.07
CA GLY A 99 21.23 -7.01 4.97
C GLY A 99 21.14 -6.47 3.53
N THR A 100 21.57 -7.24 2.53
CA THR A 100 21.45 -6.91 1.11
C THR A 100 20.13 -7.42 0.56
N LYS A 101 19.35 -6.54 -0.08
CA LYS A 101 18.14 -6.92 -0.82
C LYS A 101 18.47 -7.25 -2.27
N ASP A 102 17.63 -8.07 -2.87
CA ASP A 102 17.58 -8.20 -4.31
C ASP A 102 17.30 -6.84 -4.97
N GLU A 103 17.87 -6.60 -6.15
CA GLU A 103 17.81 -5.32 -6.85
C GLU A 103 17.14 -5.37 -8.23
N ASN A 104 16.30 -6.36 -8.50
CA ASN A 104 15.60 -6.42 -9.78
C ASN A 104 14.81 -5.11 -9.97
N PRO A 105 15.01 -4.36 -11.07
CA PRO A 105 14.45 -3.01 -11.22
C PRO A 105 12.91 -3.00 -11.27
N ASN A 106 12.29 -4.13 -11.64
CA ASN A 106 10.84 -4.29 -11.65
C ASN A 106 10.33 -4.91 -10.34
N GLY A 107 11.23 -5.45 -9.52
CA GLY A 107 10.92 -6.27 -8.36
C GLY A 107 10.13 -7.52 -8.74
N TYR A 108 9.57 -8.17 -7.74
CA TYR A 108 8.79 -9.39 -7.92
C TYR A 108 7.45 -9.25 -7.22
N TYR A 109 6.37 -9.33 -7.99
CA TYR A 109 5.03 -9.35 -7.42
C TYR A 109 4.09 -10.19 -8.28
N THR A 110 2.98 -10.59 -7.69
CA THR A 110 1.86 -11.21 -8.41
C THR A 110 0.54 -10.65 -7.93
N LEU A 111 -0.40 -10.53 -8.85
CA LEU A 111 -1.79 -10.21 -8.55
C LEU A 111 -2.58 -11.50 -8.40
N PHE A 112 -3.57 -11.48 -7.51
CA PHE A 112 -4.47 -12.61 -7.36
C PHE A 112 -5.73 -12.44 -8.20
N TYR A 113 -6.14 -13.56 -8.78
CA TYR A 113 -7.17 -13.65 -9.79
C TYR A 113 -8.45 -14.22 -9.18
N GLU A 114 -9.58 -13.76 -9.73
CA GLU A 114 -10.89 -14.36 -9.54
C GLU A 114 -11.51 -14.54 -10.93
N LYS A 115 -12.03 -15.74 -11.23
CA LYS A 115 -12.64 -16.05 -12.54
C LYS A 115 -11.75 -15.69 -13.73
N GLY A 116 -10.44 -15.95 -13.61
CA GLY A 116 -9.46 -15.73 -14.67
C GLY A 116 -9.03 -14.28 -14.90
N LYS A 117 -9.40 -13.33 -14.03
CA LYS A 117 -8.95 -11.92 -14.12
C LYS A 117 -8.52 -11.38 -12.74
N PRO A 118 -7.57 -10.43 -12.67
CA PRO A 118 -7.29 -9.73 -11.43
C PRO A 118 -8.52 -8.97 -10.94
N THR A 119 -8.76 -8.98 -9.63
CA THR A 119 -9.88 -8.24 -9.02
C THR A 119 -9.64 -6.72 -9.08
N GLY A 120 -10.68 -5.92 -8.86
CA GLY A 120 -10.54 -4.46 -8.75
C GLY A 120 -9.55 -4.07 -7.64
N MET A 121 -9.60 -4.77 -6.49
CA MET A 121 -8.65 -4.54 -5.40
C MET A 121 -7.22 -4.99 -5.74
N ALA A 122 -7.02 -6.02 -6.56
CA ALA A 122 -5.70 -6.39 -7.06
C ALA A 122 -5.09 -5.28 -7.90
N TYR A 123 -5.85 -4.70 -8.83
CA TYR A 123 -5.39 -3.54 -9.61
C TYR A 123 -5.17 -2.29 -8.76
N TYR A 124 -5.98 -2.06 -7.71
CA TYR A 124 -5.72 -0.97 -6.76
C TYR A 124 -4.36 -1.14 -6.07
N TRP A 125 -4.04 -2.36 -5.59
CA TRP A 125 -2.75 -2.61 -4.94
C TRP A 125 -1.58 -2.61 -5.92
N GLU A 126 -1.81 -2.96 -7.18
CA GLU A 126 -0.85 -2.73 -8.25
C GLU A 126 -0.57 -1.24 -8.44
N ALA A 127 -1.60 -0.39 -8.40
CA ALA A 127 -1.41 1.06 -8.44
C ALA A 127 -0.56 1.54 -7.25
N MET A 128 -0.79 1.01 -6.05
CA MET A 128 0.04 1.29 -4.87
C MET A 128 1.48 0.82 -5.03
N TYR A 129 1.70 -0.37 -5.59
CA TYR A 129 3.02 -0.89 -5.91
C TYR A 129 3.82 0.12 -6.74
N TYR A 130 3.25 0.57 -7.84
CA TYR A 130 3.89 1.54 -8.73
C TYR A 130 3.96 2.96 -8.16
N ASN A 131 3.05 3.35 -7.27
CA ASN A 131 3.04 4.68 -6.65
C ASN A 131 4.07 4.85 -5.50
N GLY A 132 4.83 3.80 -5.16
CA GLY A 132 5.92 3.88 -4.17
C GLY A 132 5.92 2.77 -3.13
N MET A 133 4.86 1.96 -3.03
CA MET A 133 4.88 0.78 -2.15
C MET A 133 5.97 -0.22 -2.58
N GLY A 134 6.19 -0.39 -3.89
CA GLY A 134 7.28 -1.20 -4.41
C GLY A 134 8.65 -0.65 -4.00
N THR A 135 8.83 0.68 -3.98
CA THR A 135 10.05 1.32 -3.47
C THR A 135 10.29 0.97 -2.01
N ALA A 136 9.26 1.08 -1.17
CA ALA A 136 9.37 0.82 0.27
C ALA A 136 9.75 -0.63 0.59
N PHE A 137 9.15 -1.61 -0.11
CA PHE A 137 9.39 -3.02 0.19
C PHE A 137 10.55 -3.63 -0.60
N ALA A 138 10.54 -3.44 -1.92
CA ALA A 138 11.41 -4.12 -2.87
C ALA A 138 12.50 -3.20 -3.45
N GLY A 139 12.57 -1.92 -3.05
CA GLY A 139 13.61 -0.99 -3.53
C GLY A 139 13.46 -0.56 -4.99
N ILE A 140 12.32 -0.86 -5.64
CA ILE A 140 12.08 -0.50 -7.04
C ILE A 140 11.79 1.00 -7.18
N LYS A 141 12.01 1.58 -8.36
CA LYS A 141 11.60 2.97 -8.62
C LYS A 141 10.09 3.06 -8.80
N ALA A 142 9.48 4.12 -8.26
CA ALA A 142 8.08 4.41 -8.51
C ALA A 142 7.85 4.76 -9.99
N ASP A 143 6.72 4.31 -10.53
CA ASP A 143 6.25 4.56 -11.89
C ASP A 143 4.81 5.09 -11.82
N LYS A 144 4.70 6.40 -11.63
CA LYS A 144 3.40 7.06 -11.44
C LYS A 144 2.46 6.91 -12.64
N PRO A 145 2.91 7.04 -13.91
CA PRO A 145 2.07 6.74 -15.07
C PRO A 145 1.49 5.31 -15.03
N LYS A 146 2.30 4.30 -14.68
CA LYS A 146 1.80 2.93 -14.55
C LYS A 146 0.83 2.76 -13.40
N ALA A 147 1.05 3.47 -12.29
CA ALA A 147 0.11 3.51 -11.18
C ALA A 147 -1.26 4.09 -11.60
N ILE A 148 -1.29 5.15 -12.41
CA ILE A 148 -2.54 5.72 -12.96
C ILE A 148 -3.27 4.67 -13.80
N LEU A 149 -2.56 3.98 -14.71
CA LEU A 149 -3.16 2.93 -15.54
C LEU A 149 -3.73 1.77 -14.71
N SER A 150 -3.05 1.37 -13.63
CA SER A 150 -3.56 0.35 -12.71
C SER A 150 -4.78 0.84 -11.93
N TYR A 151 -4.84 2.12 -11.54
CA TYR A 151 -6.06 2.72 -10.97
C TYR A 151 -7.23 2.68 -11.95
N ASP A 152 -7.01 3.04 -13.22
CA ASP A 152 -8.06 3.03 -14.23
C ASP A 152 -8.61 1.61 -14.44
N LYS A 153 -7.74 0.59 -14.45
CA LYS A 153 -8.15 -0.83 -14.45
C LYS A 153 -8.94 -1.19 -13.20
N ALA A 154 -8.52 -0.73 -12.03
CA ALA A 154 -9.22 -0.98 -10.77
C ALA A 154 -10.65 -0.45 -10.82
N PHE A 155 -10.83 0.80 -11.25
CA PHE A 155 -12.15 1.44 -11.32
C PHE A 155 -13.03 0.91 -12.45
N LYS A 156 -12.43 0.41 -13.53
CA LYS A 156 -13.17 -0.28 -14.59
C LYS A 156 -13.69 -1.64 -14.13
N THR A 157 -12.87 -2.39 -13.39
CA THR A 157 -13.22 -3.71 -12.87
C THR A 157 -14.21 -3.62 -11.72
N ASP A 158 -14.03 -2.63 -10.83
CA ASP A 158 -14.93 -2.35 -9.71
C ASP A 158 -15.14 -0.84 -9.55
N PRO A 159 -16.23 -0.29 -10.13
CA PRO A 159 -16.55 1.14 -10.05
C PRO A 159 -16.74 1.66 -8.61
N SER A 160 -17.07 0.79 -7.65
CA SER A 160 -17.27 1.19 -6.25
C SER A 160 -15.98 1.70 -5.62
N LEU A 161 -14.82 1.21 -6.08
CA LEU A 161 -13.51 1.62 -5.58
C LEU A 161 -13.18 3.07 -5.90
N LYS A 162 -13.76 3.63 -6.98
CA LYS A 162 -13.49 5.01 -7.37
C LYS A 162 -13.88 5.98 -6.27
N SER A 163 -15.08 5.84 -5.68
CA SER A 163 -15.52 6.72 -4.60
C SER A 163 -14.61 6.65 -3.36
N LYS A 164 -14.08 5.45 -3.08
CA LYS A 164 -13.21 5.18 -1.92
C LYS A 164 -11.80 5.75 -2.09
N TYR A 165 -11.25 5.71 -3.31
CA TYR A 165 -9.85 6.06 -3.57
C TYR A 165 -9.66 7.29 -4.48
N LEU A 166 -10.74 8.05 -4.74
CA LEU A 166 -10.73 9.21 -5.63
C LEU A 166 -9.66 10.24 -5.24
N VAL A 167 -9.54 10.55 -3.95
CA VAL A 167 -8.58 11.56 -3.47
C VAL A 167 -7.14 11.13 -3.79
N ASN A 168 -6.80 9.85 -3.59
CA ASN A 168 -5.46 9.32 -3.91
C ASN A 168 -5.21 9.32 -5.42
N TYR A 169 -6.21 8.93 -6.20
CA TYR A 169 -6.14 8.93 -7.66
C TYR A 169 -5.93 10.33 -8.24
N LEU A 170 -6.72 11.31 -7.79
CA LEU A 170 -6.59 12.70 -8.27
C LEU A 170 -5.33 13.39 -7.74
N GLY A 171 -4.92 13.07 -6.50
CA GLY A 171 -3.64 13.52 -5.97
C GLY A 171 -2.46 12.98 -6.78
N LEU A 172 -2.56 11.75 -7.29
CA LEU A 172 -1.56 11.17 -8.18
C LEU A 172 -1.50 11.90 -9.52
N HIS A 173 -2.65 12.14 -10.16
CA HIS A 173 -2.72 12.93 -11.40
C HIS A 173 -2.10 14.32 -11.22
N PHE A 174 -2.49 15.05 -10.18
CA PHE A 174 -1.92 16.35 -9.86
C PHE A 174 -0.41 16.29 -9.60
N GLY A 175 0.06 15.22 -8.93
CA GLY A 175 1.48 15.01 -8.65
C GLY A 175 2.31 14.54 -9.84
N VAL A 176 1.68 14.13 -10.95
CA VAL A 176 2.34 13.81 -12.23
C VAL A 176 2.29 15.01 -13.16
N ASP A 177 1.11 15.58 -13.35
CA ASP A 177 0.86 16.74 -14.19
C ASP A 177 -0.23 17.62 -13.55
N PRO A 178 0.16 18.75 -12.93
CA PRO A 178 -0.80 19.69 -12.36
C PRO A 178 -1.79 20.25 -13.38
N GLN A 179 -1.42 20.43 -14.65
CA GLN A 179 -2.30 20.99 -15.69
C GLN A 179 -3.46 20.04 -16.00
N VAL A 180 -3.25 18.73 -15.84
CA VAL A 180 -4.29 17.70 -15.99
C VAL A 180 -5.03 17.49 -14.67
N GLY A 181 -4.31 17.36 -13.57
CA GLY A 181 -4.89 16.99 -12.27
C GLY A 181 -5.73 18.09 -11.63
N GLU A 182 -5.35 19.37 -11.77
CA GLU A 182 -6.08 20.48 -11.15
C GLU A 182 -7.52 20.61 -11.68
N PRO A 183 -7.79 20.63 -13.00
CA PRO A 183 -9.17 20.63 -13.52
C PRO A 183 -10.02 19.46 -13.03
N MET A 184 -9.42 18.26 -12.87
CA MET A 184 -10.14 17.10 -12.35
C MET A 184 -10.53 17.29 -10.87
N ILE A 185 -9.63 17.86 -10.07
CA ILE A 185 -9.88 18.18 -8.67
C ILE A 185 -10.95 19.26 -8.54
N GLU A 186 -10.87 20.35 -9.31
CA GLU A 186 -11.87 21.43 -9.29
C GLU A 186 -13.26 20.93 -9.64
N LYS A 187 -13.37 20.03 -10.63
CA LYS A 187 -14.64 19.41 -11.00
C LYS A 187 -15.29 18.66 -9.84
N GLU A 188 -14.52 17.90 -9.07
CA GLU A 188 -15.04 17.16 -7.92
C GLU A 188 -15.39 18.08 -6.75
N ILE A 189 -14.60 19.13 -6.50
CA ILE A 189 -14.92 20.14 -5.49
C ILE A 189 -16.24 20.85 -5.85
N ALA A 190 -16.39 21.31 -7.09
CA ALA A 190 -17.61 21.97 -7.56
C ALA A 190 -18.84 21.03 -7.53
N SER A 191 -18.64 19.72 -7.66
CA SER A 191 -19.69 18.72 -7.50
C SER A 191 -20.17 18.66 -6.04
N ILE A 192 -19.24 18.66 -5.08
CA ILE A 192 -19.55 18.63 -3.65
C ILE A 192 -20.22 19.93 -3.20
N GLU A 193 -19.77 21.09 -3.70
CA GLU A 193 -20.35 22.41 -3.38
C GLU A 193 -21.82 22.55 -3.80
N LYS A 194 -22.28 21.77 -4.79
CA LYS A 194 -23.67 21.74 -5.24
C LYS A 194 -24.59 20.88 -4.36
N ILE A 195 -24.04 20.12 -3.42
CA ILE A 195 -24.83 19.27 -2.52
C ILE A 195 -25.47 20.16 -1.46
N LYS A 196 -26.81 20.25 -1.44
CA LYS A 196 -27.58 21.10 -0.50
C LYS A 196 -27.33 20.76 0.98
N ALA A 197 -27.09 19.48 1.28
CA ALA A 197 -26.81 18.99 2.62
C ALA A 197 -25.68 17.96 2.56
N PRO A 198 -24.42 18.39 2.47
CA PRO A 198 -23.29 17.49 2.31
C PRO A 198 -23.10 16.65 3.58
N LYS A 199 -22.88 15.35 3.40
CA LYS A 199 -22.57 14.45 4.51
C LYS A 199 -21.13 14.68 4.95
N GLU A 200 -20.78 14.17 6.14
CA GLU A 200 -19.40 14.21 6.65
C GLU A 200 -18.39 13.68 5.62
N ALA A 201 -18.73 12.60 4.92
CA ALA A 201 -17.89 12.00 3.89
C ALA A 201 -17.65 12.92 2.68
N ASP A 202 -18.63 13.74 2.30
CA ASP A 202 -18.51 14.68 1.18
C ASP A 202 -17.55 15.81 1.54
N LEU A 203 -17.72 16.41 2.72
CA LEU A 203 -16.83 17.46 3.21
C LEU A 203 -15.41 16.95 3.49
N THR A 204 -15.27 15.75 4.04
CA THR A 204 -13.96 15.11 4.27
C THR A 204 -13.25 14.83 2.95
N LYS A 205 -14.00 14.40 1.91
CA LYS A 205 -13.48 14.24 0.55
C LYS A 205 -13.01 15.58 -0.01
N MET A 206 -13.80 16.65 0.11
CA MET A 206 -13.43 17.99 -0.33
C MET A 206 -12.15 18.50 0.37
N ALA A 207 -12.04 18.32 1.68
CA ALA A 207 -10.83 18.66 2.44
C ALA A 207 -9.61 17.84 1.98
N GLY A 208 -9.81 16.55 1.68
CA GLY A 208 -8.78 15.69 1.10
C GLY A 208 -8.32 16.18 -0.28
N LEU A 209 -9.25 16.60 -1.14
CA LEU A 209 -8.95 17.18 -2.46
C LEU A 209 -8.16 18.49 -2.35
N TYR A 210 -8.52 19.38 -1.42
CA TYR A 210 -7.72 20.56 -1.11
C TYR A 210 -6.32 20.21 -0.61
N SER A 211 -6.20 19.17 0.22
CA SER A 211 -4.92 18.72 0.75
C SER A 211 -3.98 18.21 -0.33
N VAL A 212 -4.45 17.31 -1.21
CA VAL A 212 -3.62 16.74 -2.29
C VAL A 212 -3.27 17.76 -3.39
N SER A 213 -4.08 18.79 -3.55
CA SER A 213 -3.80 19.95 -4.43
C SER A 213 -3.02 21.07 -3.74
N LYS A 214 -2.38 20.80 -2.59
CA LYS A 214 -1.52 21.74 -1.83
C LYS A 214 -2.22 23.00 -1.31
N ARG A 215 -3.56 23.01 -1.21
CA ARG A 215 -4.37 24.13 -0.69
C ARG A 215 -4.74 23.93 0.78
N ARG A 216 -3.72 23.85 1.63
CA ARG A 216 -3.86 23.49 3.06
C ARG A 216 -4.84 24.38 3.82
N ALA A 217 -4.76 25.71 3.67
CA ALA A 217 -5.67 26.63 4.36
C ALA A 217 -7.15 26.36 4.04
N LYS A 218 -7.47 25.98 2.79
CA LYS A 218 -8.83 25.58 2.41
C LYS A 218 -9.21 24.23 3.04
N ALA A 219 -8.30 23.25 3.03
CA ALA A 219 -8.51 21.98 3.69
C ALA A 219 -8.82 22.16 5.19
N ASP A 220 -8.03 22.96 5.90
CA ASP A 220 -8.18 23.25 7.33
C ASP A 220 -9.53 23.93 7.61
N SER A 221 -9.92 24.89 6.77
CA SER A 221 -11.23 25.53 6.88
C SER A 221 -12.38 24.52 6.72
N VAL A 222 -12.27 23.58 5.79
CA VAL A 222 -13.31 22.54 5.60
C VAL A 222 -13.31 21.56 6.77
N TYR A 223 -12.14 21.16 7.28
CA TYR A 223 -12.07 20.29 8.46
C TYR A 223 -12.63 20.95 9.73
N ALA A 224 -12.47 22.27 9.88
CA ALA A 224 -13.11 23.02 10.96
C ALA A 224 -14.64 22.97 10.85
N VAL A 225 -15.19 23.10 9.65
CA VAL A 225 -16.63 22.91 9.40
C VAL A 225 -17.06 21.47 9.70
N VAL A 226 -16.28 20.46 9.27
CA VAL A 226 -16.55 19.05 9.58
C VAL A 226 -16.64 18.84 11.09
N LYS A 227 -15.65 19.32 11.86
CA LYS A 227 -15.63 19.17 13.32
C LYS A 227 -16.82 19.86 14.01
N LYS A 228 -17.24 21.04 13.50
CA LYS A 228 -18.39 21.78 14.04
C LYS A 228 -19.72 21.09 13.73
N THR A 229 -19.88 20.57 12.51
CA THR A 229 -21.14 19.98 12.04
C THR A 229 -21.30 18.52 12.47
N PHE A 230 -20.19 17.78 12.57
CA PHE A 230 -20.14 16.36 12.94
C PHE A 230 -19.19 16.15 14.14
N PRO A 231 -19.50 16.70 15.32
CA PRO A 231 -18.61 16.63 16.49
C PRO A 231 -18.37 15.22 17.02
N ALA A 232 -19.31 14.29 16.77
CA ALA A 232 -19.18 12.85 17.03
C ALA A 232 -18.95 12.03 15.75
N GLY A 233 -18.54 12.69 14.66
CA GLY A 233 -18.31 12.10 13.36
C GLY A 233 -17.01 11.29 13.27
N THR A 234 -16.83 10.62 12.13
CA THR A 234 -15.65 9.78 11.85
C THR A 234 -14.35 10.57 11.89
N TYR A 235 -14.34 11.81 11.38
CA TYR A 235 -13.16 12.66 11.38
C TYR A 235 -12.77 13.07 12.80
N ALA A 236 -13.74 13.53 13.60
CA ALA A 236 -13.51 13.89 15.00
C ALA A 236 -13.01 12.67 15.81
N TYR A 237 -13.58 11.49 15.57
CA TYR A 237 -13.13 10.25 16.19
C TYR A 237 -11.67 9.95 15.83
N GLY A 238 -11.32 10.05 14.55
CA GLY A 238 -9.95 9.82 14.08
C GLY A 238 -8.93 10.75 14.71
N GLN A 239 -9.27 12.04 14.89
CA GLN A 239 -8.41 13.00 15.59
C GLN A 239 -8.21 12.61 17.05
N ALA A 240 -9.29 12.31 17.78
CA ALA A 240 -9.20 11.89 19.18
C ALA A 240 -8.39 10.59 19.34
N ALA A 241 -8.57 9.62 18.44
CA ALA A 241 -7.79 8.39 18.43
C ALA A 241 -6.30 8.65 18.17
N ASN A 242 -5.96 9.53 17.22
CA ASN A 242 -4.58 9.90 16.93
C ASN A 242 -3.89 10.59 18.12
N GLU A 243 -4.60 11.44 18.85
CA GLU A 243 -4.09 12.05 20.08
C GLU A 243 -3.76 11.01 21.14
N ILE A 244 -4.57 9.95 21.28
CA ILE A 244 -4.27 8.83 22.18
C ILE A 244 -3.02 8.08 21.73
N TYR A 245 -2.89 7.77 20.43
CA TYR A 245 -1.71 7.08 19.91
C TYR A 245 -0.42 7.90 20.11
N ALA A 246 -0.51 9.23 19.97
CA ALA A 246 0.63 10.15 20.12
C ALA A 246 1.01 10.43 21.58
N GLU A 247 0.08 10.30 22.53
CA GLU A 247 0.36 10.41 23.96
C GLU A 247 1.40 9.35 24.37
N LYS A 248 2.26 9.65 25.35
CA LYS A 248 3.29 8.72 25.85
C LYS A 248 3.00 8.23 27.25
N ASP A 249 2.40 9.08 28.08
CA ASP A 249 2.07 8.72 29.45
C ASP A 249 0.88 7.75 29.49
N ALA A 250 1.03 6.65 30.22
CA ALA A 250 0.04 5.58 30.23
C ALA A 250 -1.28 6.01 30.89
N VAL A 251 -1.22 6.81 31.97
CA VAL A 251 -2.41 7.30 32.68
C VAL A 251 -3.15 8.33 31.82
N GLN A 252 -2.42 9.23 31.16
CA GLN A 252 -3.01 10.19 30.23
C GLN A 252 -3.62 9.52 29.00
N LYS A 253 -2.98 8.46 28.48
CA LYS A 253 -3.56 7.63 27.39
C LYS A 253 -4.89 7.03 27.80
N GLU A 254 -4.97 6.42 28.98
CA GLU A 254 -6.20 5.83 29.51
C GLU A 254 -7.29 6.88 29.72
N ALA A 255 -6.95 8.03 30.32
CA ALA A 255 -7.88 9.14 30.50
C ALA A 255 -8.45 9.64 29.16
N LYS A 256 -7.60 9.78 28.13
CA LYS A 256 -8.04 10.16 26.78
C LYS A 256 -8.91 9.09 26.12
N LEU A 257 -8.62 7.80 26.33
CA LEU A 257 -9.48 6.70 25.85
C LEU A 257 -10.86 6.73 26.51
N ASN A 258 -10.92 6.90 27.84
CA ASN A 258 -12.18 7.02 28.56
C ASN A 258 -12.99 8.24 28.09
N ALA A 259 -12.32 9.38 27.88
CA ALA A 259 -12.94 10.56 27.30
C ALA A 259 -13.47 10.32 25.88
N LEU A 260 -12.74 9.59 25.04
CA LEU A 260 -13.19 9.21 23.69
C LEU A 260 -14.43 8.31 23.75
N ILE A 261 -14.46 7.30 24.63
CA ILE A 261 -15.64 6.43 24.81
C ILE A 261 -16.86 7.27 25.21
N ALA A 262 -16.71 8.18 26.16
CA ALA A 262 -17.78 9.05 26.62
C ALA A 262 -18.25 10.05 25.54
N ASN A 263 -17.33 10.78 24.92
CA ASN A 263 -17.63 11.84 23.95
C ASN A 263 -18.30 11.29 22.68
N PHE A 264 -17.93 10.08 22.25
CA PHE A 264 -18.51 9.42 21.08
C PHE A 264 -19.63 8.44 21.44
N LYS A 265 -20.03 8.37 22.72
CA LYS A 265 -21.11 7.54 23.24
C LYS A 265 -20.99 6.07 22.82
N LEU A 266 -19.78 5.54 22.88
CA LEU A 266 -19.51 4.16 22.47
C LEU A 266 -20.08 3.19 23.50
N ASP A 267 -20.85 2.23 23.02
CA ASP A 267 -21.41 1.17 23.86
C ASP A 267 -20.54 -0.07 23.75
N LEU A 268 -19.65 -0.26 24.73
CA LEU A 268 -18.67 -1.35 24.71
C LEU A 268 -19.29 -2.74 24.84
N SER A 269 -20.58 -2.85 25.17
CA SER A 269 -21.31 -4.12 25.09
C SER A 269 -21.60 -4.52 23.64
N LYS A 270 -21.59 -3.58 22.70
CA LYS A 270 -21.80 -3.82 21.28
C LYS A 270 -20.48 -4.17 20.59
N PRO A 271 -20.41 -5.32 19.89
CA PRO A 271 -19.20 -5.72 19.17
C PRO A 271 -18.65 -4.67 18.20
N ALA A 272 -19.55 -3.91 17.54
CA ALA A 272 -19.16 -2.87 16.58
C ALA A 272 -18.43 -1.69 17.24
N ASP A 273 -18.85 -1.27 18.43
CA ASP A 273 -18.21 -0.15 19.15
C ASP A 273 -16.96 -0.63 19.88
N LEU A 274 -17.00 -1.84 20.46
CA LEU A 274 -15.80 -2.48 21.03
C LEU A 274 -14.68 -2.61 19.99
N ALA A 275 -15.01 -2.99 18.76
CA ALA A 275 -14.03 -3.13 17.67
C ALA A 275 -13.34 -1.79 17.31
N LYS A 276 -14.01 -0.64 17.50
CA LYS A 276 -13.41 0.69 17.23
C LYS A 276 -12.29 1.03 18.21
N VAL A 277 -12.38 0.55 19.45
CA VAL A 277 -11.43 0.87 20.53
C VAL A 277 -10.46 -0.28 20.85
N SER A 278 -10.65 -1.49 20.31
CA SER A 278 -9.81 -2.66 20.65
C SER A 278 -8.31 -2.41 20.42
N ASN A 279 -7.95 -1.78 19.30
CA ASN A 279 -6.55 -1.42 19.03
C ASN A 279 -6.02 -0.35 19.99
N ILE A 280 -6.88 0.57 20.42
CA ILE A 280 -6.51 1.62 21.37
C ILE A 280 -6.29 1.01 22.75
N TYR A 281 -7.14 0.06 23.19
CA TYR A 281 -6.91 -0.71 24.41
C TYR A 281 -5.57 -1.44 24.40
N GLY A 282 -5.25 -2.14 23.30
CA GLY A 282 -3.94 -2.78 23.15
C GLY A 282 -2.77 -1.79 23.25
N ASN A 283 -2.92 -0.58 22.70
CA ASN A 283 -1.93 0.49 22.82
C ASN A 283 -1.78 1.00 24.27
N VAL A 284 -2.89 1.20 24.99
CA VAL A 284 -2.88 1.61 26.40
C VAL A 284 -2.21 0.54 27.27
N ALA A 285 -2.59 -0.72 27.11
CA ALA A 285 -1.99 -1.84 27.86
C ALA A 285 -0.47 -1.94 27.61
N THR A 286 -0.04 -1.75 26.36
CA THR A 286 1.39 -1.72 26.01
C THR A 286 2.13 -0.57 26.71
N ALA A 287 1.50 0.60 26.85
CA ALA A 287 2.08 1.74 27.54
C ALA A 287 2.26 1.50 29.05
N PHE A 288 1.26 0.91 29.72
CA PHE A 288 1.39 0.51 31.13
C PHE A 288 2.48 -0.56 31.33
N GLY A 289 2.53 -1.56 30.45
CA GLY A 289 3.58 -2.58 30.45
C GLY A 289 4.98 -1.97 30.31
N ALA A 290 5.15 -1.00 29.40
CA ALA A 290 6.42 -0.29 29.23
C ALA A 290 6.78 0.60 30.44
N ALA A 291 5.77 1.21 31.08
CA ALA A 291 5.96 2.01 32.29
C ALA A 291 6.24 1.17 33.55
N LYS A 292 6.20 -0.17 33.47
CA LYS A 292 6.19 -1.10 34.61
C LYS A 292 5.11 -0.76 35.65
N ASN A 293 4.07 -0.07 35.21
CA ASN A 293 2.96 0.36 36.04
C ASN A 293 1.79 -0.60 35.81
N ASN A 294 2.05 -1.89 36.07
CA ASN A 294 1.04 -2.93 35.99
C ASN A 294 0.32 -2.97 37.33
N ALA A 295 -0.56 -2.00 37.57
CA ALA A 295 -1.53 -2.03 38.66
C ALA A 295 -2.80 -2.74 38.19
#